data_AF-A0A9W7SVR4-F1
#
_entry.id   AF-A0A9W7SVR4-F1
#
_cell.length_a   1.000
_cell.length_b   1.000
_cell.length_c   1.000
_cell.angle_alpha   90.00
_cell.angle_beta   90.00
_cell.angle_gamma   90.00
#
_symmetry.space_group_name_H-M   'P 1'
#
loop_
_entity.id
_entity.type
_entity.pdbx_description
1 polymer ?
#
loop_
_entity_poly.entity_id
_entity_poly.type
_entity_poly.pdbx_seq_one_letter_code
_entity_poly.pdbx_strand_id
1 'polypeptide(L)'
;MGNWFAPNTDVVRTLVQETMLLASEIGAMWCAERQVPAIYRGSVRTRNRMAPETFFREHVAPAVDPETGAYPMYLGMRYLDTYGKVELRTRPIKHKVLGMDAYGKVTSPLRRYGDMIMHWQIEATLREEAAQDRSLVSDDPSVDRSFLPFSEAVLQTIFVGLHPRERIIAKAKQHATEHWVAQLLFRHIVFGQPLSVTKSDQAHEELLSGLTPHVPLHHQTLTGVRELGRGNGTKLHAFIHANVPHQKDMLAHAIIRELNIYCNVHRPTGGEVMRQGDVWECEVAFVNAYMRRMVLRPVRLVERVDHDGSLRNLGRMV
;
A
#
# COMPACT_ATOMS: atom_id res chain seq x y z
N MET A 1 12.43 -3.21 -6.58
CA MET A 1 11.00 -3.02 -6.90
C MET A 1 10.84 -2.04 -8.06
N GLY A 2 9.96 -2.36 -9.01
CA GLY A 2 9.61 -1.49 -10.14
C GLY A 2 8.66 -0.36 -9.74
N ASN A 3 8.40 0.55 -10.67
CA ASN A 3 7.39 1.60 -10.51
C ASN A 3 6.01 0.98 -10.24
N TRP A 4 5.32 1.40 -9.16
CA TRP A 4 3.98 0.88 -8.80
C TRP A 4 2.91 1.18 -9.85
N PHE A 5 3.16 2.18 -10.69
CA PHE A 5 2.29 2.60 -11.76
C PHE A 5 2.72 2.07 -13.12
N ALA A 6 3.79 1.28 -13.16
CA ALA A 6 4.09 0.51 -14.36
C ALA A 6 3.13 -0.68 -14.48
N PRO A 7 2.85 -1.15 -15.72
CA PRO A 7 2.03 -2.32 -15.94
C PRO A 7 2.55 -3.53 -15.15
N ASN A 8 1.64 -4.26 -14.49
CA ASN A 8 2.01 -5.50 -13.82
C ASN A 8 2.32 -6.59 -14.85
N THR A 9 3.52 -7.16 -14.78
CA THR A 9 3.97 -8.22 -15.69
C THR A 9 3.45 -9.61 -15.28
N ASP A 10 2.92 -9.76 -14.06
CA ASP A 10 2.29 -11.01 -13.60
C ASP A 10 0.84 -11.10 -14.10
N VAL A 11 0.68 -11.75 -15.25
CA VAL A 11 -0.62 -11.92 -15.93
C VAL A 11 -1.63 -12.67 -15.07
N VAL A 12 -1.21 -13.71 -14.34
CA VAL A 12 -2.12 -14.52 -13.50
C VAL A 12 -2.65 -13.67 -12.35
N ARG A 13 -1.76 -12.92 -11.68
CA ARG A 13 -2.17 -12.00 -10.60
C ARG A 13 -3.12 -10.93 -11.11
N THR A 14 -2.83 -10.33 -12.27
CA THR A 14 -3.70 -9.31 -12.87
C THR A 14 -5.06 -9.89 -13.21
N LEU A 15 -5.13 -11.04 -13.88
CA LEU A 15 -6.39 -11.70 -14.23
C LEU A 15 -7.25 -11.98 -13.00
N VAL A 16 -6.66 -12.55 -11.94
CA VAL A 16 -7.39 -12.82 -10.69
C VAL A 16 -7.87 -11.52 -10.08
N GLN A 17 -7.01 -10.49 -9.98
CA GLN A 17 -7.38 -9.20 -9.41
C GLN A 17 -8.55 -8.56 -10.15
N GLU A 18 -8.51 -8.48 -11.48
CA GLU A 18 -9.56 -7.87 -12.29
C GLU A 18 -10.87 -8.67 -12.20
N THR A 19 -10.80 -10.01 -12.19
CA THR A 19 -12.00 -10.86 -12.00
C THR A 19 -12.63 -10.62 -10.63
N MET A 20 -11.82 -10.46 -9.57
CA MET A 20 -12.34 -10.18 -8.23
C MET A 20 -12.97 -8.78 -8.12
N LEU A 21 -12.40 -7.81 -8.83
CA LEU A 21 -12.94 -6.46 -8.92
C LEU A 21 -14.29 -6.46 -9.65
N LEU A 22 -14.36 -7.13 -10.81
CA LEU A 22 -15.60 -7.30 -11.57
C LEU A 22 -16.70 -7.97 -10.75
N ALA A 23 -16.39 -9.08 -10.05
CA ALA A 23 -17.37 -9.75 -9.19
C ALA A 23 -17.89 -8.83 -8.05
N SER A 24 -17.02 -7.96 -7.53
CA SER A 24 -17.37 -6.99 -6.47
C SER A 24 -18.18 -5.80 -6.98
N GLU A 25 -17.97 -5.39 -8.23
CA GLU A 25 -18.82 -4.41 -8.91
C GLU A 25 -20.20 -5.01 -9.19
N ILE A 26 -20.26 -6.19 -9.82
CA ILE A 26 -21.52 -6.90 -10.12
C ILE A 26 -22.34 -7.12 -8.85
N GLY A 27 -21.73 -7.64 -7.77
CA GLY A 27 -22.44 -7.86 -6.51
C GLY A 27 -22.98 -6.58 -5.89
N ALA A 28 -22.26 -5.46 -6.03
CA ALA A 28 -22.73 -4.17 -5.53
C ALA A 28 -23.83 -3.57 -6.41
N MET A 29 -23.70 -3.65 -7.74
CA MET A 29 -24.73 -3.20 -8.68
C MET A 29 -26.01 -4.00 -8.53
N TRP A 30 -25.92 -5.33 -8.36
CA TRP A 30 -27.06 -6.20 -8.14
C TRP A 30 -27.86 -5.81 -6.88
N CYS A 31 -27.16 -5.47 -5.79
CA CYS A 31 -27.79 -4.92 -4.59
C CYS A 31 -28.39 -3.53 -4.84
N ALA A 32 -27.70 -2.68 -5.61
CA ALA A 32 -28.13 -1.33 -5.93
C ALA A 32 -29.47 -1.32 -6.69
N GLU A 33 -29.59 -2.13 -7.74
CA GLU A 33 -30.79 -2.29 -8.57
C GLU A 33 -32.02 -2.75 -7.76
N ARG A 34 -31.78 -3.45 -6.64
CA ARG A 34 -32.82 -3.94 -5.73
C ARG A 34 -33.03 -3.06 -4.52
N GLN A 35 -32.38 -1.89 -4.44
CA GLN A 35 -32.42 -0.99 -3.28
C GLN A 35 -32.01 -1.69 -1.97
N VAL A 36 -31.11 -2.67 -2.04
CA VAL A 36 -30.62 -3.40 -0.87
C VAL A 36 -29.54 -2.55 -0.19
N PRO A 37 -29.77 -2.06 1.04
CA PRO A 37 -28.72 -1.40 1.82
C PRO A 37 -27.60 -2.39 2.13
N ALA A 38 -26.36 -2.01 1.87
CA ALA A 38 -25.21 -2.93 1.98
C ALA A 38 -23.92 -2.15 2.32
N ILE A 39 -22.75 -2.80 2.24
CA ILE A 39 -21.46 -2.15 2.53
C ILE A 39 -20.79 -1.68 1.22
N TYR A 40 -21.25 -0.54 0.73
CA TYR A 40 -20.66 0.14 -0.42
C TYR A 40 -19.40 0.91 -0.01
N ARG A 41 -18.44 0.98 -0.93
CA ARG A 41 -17.16 1.67 -0.77
C ARG A 41 -16.99 2.64 -1.92
N GLY A 42 -16.88 3.93 -1.61
CA GLY A 42 -16.74 4.96 -2.63
C GLY A 42 -15.79 6.07 -2.21
N SER A 43 -15.38 6.88 -3.19
CA SER A 43 -14.40 7.94 -3.01
C SER A 43 -15.10 9.27 -2.71
N VAL A 44 -14.88 9.81 -1.52
CA VAL A 44 -15.37 11.13 -1.11
C VAL A 44 -14.28 12.17 -1.27
N ARG A 45 -14.62 13.26 -1.95
CA ARG A 45 -13.68 14.34 -2.28
C ARG A 45 -13.16 14.98 -1.00
N THR A 46 -11.83 15.13 -0.92
CA THR A 46 -11.22 15.94 0.13
C THR A 46 -11.34 17.42 -0.23
N ARG A 47 -11.90 18.23 0.69
CA ARG A 47 -11.94 19.69 0.55
C ARG A 47 -10.51 20.22 0.42
N ASN A 48 -10.28 21.28 -0.37
CA ASN A 48 -8.97 21.89 -0.61
C ASN A 48 -7.96 21.08 -1.47
N ARG A 49 -8.41 20.13 -2.27
CA ARG A 49 -7.57 19.48 -3.30
C ARG A 49 -8.03 19.84 -4.71
N MET A 50 -7.05 19.95 -5.62
CA MET A 50 -7.26 20.08 -7.05
C MET A 50 -8.08 18.89 -7.56
N ALA A 51 -8.92 19.11 -8.57
CA ALA A 51 -9.68 18.04 -9.20
C ALA A 51 -8.71 17.03 -9.86
N PRO A 52 -8.97 15.70 -9.77
CA PRO A 52 -8.14 14.69 -10.39
C PRO A 52 -7.87 14.94 -11.88
N GLU A 53 -8.89 15.35 -12.63
CA GLU A 53 -8.82 15.56 -14.08
C GLU A 53 -7.87 16.72 -14.43
N THR A 54 -7.92 17.80 -13.65
CA THR A 54 -7.02 18.95 -13.80
C THR A 54 -5.59 18.56 -13.44
N PHE A 55 -5.40 17.87 -12.31
CA PHE A 55 -4.07 17.42 -11.87
C PHE A 55 -3.43 16.47 -12.89
N PHE A 56 -4.22 15.56 -13.45
CA PHE A 56 -3.74 14.64 -14.48
C PHE A 56 -3.21 15.40 -15.69
N ARG A 57 -4.00 16.33 -16.25
CA ARG A 57 -3.62 17.09 -17.44
C ARG A 57 -2.40 17.99 -17.21
N GLU A 58 -2.32 18.65 -16.06
CA GLU A 58 -1.27 19.64 -15.78
C GLU A 58 0.05 19.01 -15.30
N HIS A 59 -0.01 17.85 -14.63
CA HIS A 59 1.17 17.29 -13.96
C HIS A 59 1.49 15.85 -14.34
N VAL A 60 0.49 15.00 -14.58
CA VAL A 60 0.74 13.56 -14.83
C VAL A 60 0.99 13.33 -16.31
N ALA A 61 0.09 13.76 -17.19
CA ALA A 61 0.14 13.54 -18.63
C ALA A 61 1.46 14.00 -19.29
N PRO A 62 2.04 15.17 -18.94
CA PRO A 62 3.32 15.59 -19.51
C PRO A 62 4.51 14.74 -19.07
N ALA A 63 4.39 14.02 -17.95
CA ALA A 63 5.46 13.23 -17.36
C ALA A 63 5.29 11.72 -17.57
N VAL A 64 4.31 11.30 -18.38
CA VAL A 64 4.13 9.88 -18.73
C VAL A 64 5.29 9.45 -19.61
N ASP A 65 5.90 8.32 -19.26
CA ASP A 65 6.92 7.67 -20.07
C ASP A 65 6.29 7.22 -21.42
N PRO A 66 6.78 7.71 -22.57
CA PRO A 66 6.23 7.35 -23.87
C PRO A 66 6.40 5.87 -24.25
N GLU A 67 7.43 5.20 -23.72
CA GLU A 67 7.72 3.80 -24.05
C GLU A 67 6.88 2.84 -23.21
N THR A 68 6.76 3.13 -21.90
CA THR A 68 6.10 2.23 -20.95
C THR A 68 4.67 2.63 -20.60
N GLY A 69 4.27 3.87 -20.89
CA GLY A 69 2.99 4.46 -20.46
C GLY A 69 2.89 4.70 -18.95
N ALA A 70 3.97 4.47 -18.19
CA ALA A 70 3.99 4.63 -16.75
C ALA A 70 4.26 6.09 -16.37
N TYR A 71 3.56 6.60 -15.36
CA TYR A 71 3.91 7.90 -14.77
C TYR A 71 4.84 7.73 -13.56
N PRO A 72 5.72 8.71 -13.27
CA PRO A 72 6.63 8.69 -12.15
C PRO A 72 5.92 8.43 -10.82
N MET A 73 6.53 7.59 -9.98
CA MET A 73 5.88 7.09 -8.76
C MET A 73 5.43 8.20 -7.81
N TYR A 74 6.23 9.25 -7.63
CA TYR A 74 5.87 10.36 -6.75
C TYR A 74 4.68 11.17 -7.28
N LEU A 75 4.57 11.36 -8.60
CA LEU A 75 3.41 12.00 -9.23
C LEU A 75 2.17 11.14 -9.11
N GLY A 76 2.33 9.83 -9.31
CA GLY A 76 1.24 8.87 -9.16
C GLY A 76 0.66 8.85 -7.75
N MET A 77 1.52 8.85 -6.72
CA MET A 77 1.07 8.97 -5.33
C MET A 77 0.28 10.27 -5.09
N ARG A 78 0.79 11.41 -5.58
CA ARG A 78 0.09 12.70 -5.48
C ARG A 78 -1.22 12.72 -6.26
N TYR A 79 -1.29 12.01 -7.39
CA TYR A 79 -2.49 11.88 -8.19
C TYR A 79 -3.55 11.07 -7.45
N LEU A 80 -3.20 9.93 -6.86
CA LEU A 80 -4.11 9.14 -6.03
C LEU A 80 -4.71 9.95 -4.87
N ASP A 81 -3.91 10.83 -4.24
CA ASP A 81 -4.39 11.72 -3.17
C ASP A 81 -5.50 12.69 -3.63
N THR A 82 -5.59 13.01 -4.93
CA THR A 82 -6.63 13.91 -5.46
C THR A 82 -8.02 13.29 -5.46
N TYR A 83 -8.13 11.96 -5.50
CA TYR A 83 -9.39 11.24 -5.49
C TYR A 83 -10.10 11.25 -4.14
N GLY A 84 -9.39 11.67 -3.09
CA GLY A 84 -9.91 11.80 -1.73
C GLY A 84 -9.83 10.49 -0.94
N LYS A 85 -10.79 10.26 -0.06
CA LYS A 85 -10.77 9.12 0.88
C LYS A 85 -11.86 8.13 0.54
N VAL A 86 -11.59 6.85 0.79
CA VAL A 86 -12.61 5.81 0.69
C VAL A 86 -13.47 5.83 1.95
N GLU A 87 -14.78 5.94 1.77
CA GLU A 87 -15.77 5.88 2.84
C GLU A 87 -16.73 4.70 2.63
N LEU A 88 -17.28 4.21 3.74
CA LEU A 88 -18.37 3.23 3.72
C LEU A 88 -19.71 3.96 3.65
N ARG A 89 -20.62 3.46 2.80
CA ARG A 89 -21.99 3.96 2.66
C ARG A 89 -22.95 2.78 2.61
N THR A 90 -24.18 3.00 3.07
CA THR A 90 -25.30 2.05 2.99
C THR A 90 -25.95 2.03 1.63
N ARG A 91 -25.73 3.08 0.83
CA ARG A 91 -26.21 3.24 -0.53
C ARG A 91 -25.04 3.31 -1.53
N PRO A 92 -25.27 3.00 -2.81
CA PRO A 92 -24.23 3.03 -3.84
C PRO A 92 -23.51 4.37 -3.92
N ILE A 93 -22.19 4.32 -4.13
CA ILE A 93 -21.34 5.49 -4.28
C ILE A 93 -20.16 5.14 -5.20
N LYS A 94 -19.85 6.04 -6.13
CA LYS A 94 -18.78 5.86 -7.11
C LYS A 94 -17.42 5.72 -6.45
N HIS A 95 -16.69 4.66 -6.79
CA HIS A 95 -15.31 4.46 -6.40
C HIS A 95 -14.36 5.01 -7.48
N LYS A 96 -14.09 6.31 -7.43
CA LYS A 96 -13.40 7.05 -8.50
C LYS A 96 -12.04 6.47 -8.91
N VAL A 97 -11.28 5.94 -7.96
CA VAL A 97 -9.97 5.31 -8.25
C VAL A 97 -10.11 4.00 -9.02
N LEU A 98 -11.21 3.26 -8.82
CA LEU A 98 -11.46 1.99 -9.51
C LEU A 98 -12.31 2.17 -10.78
N GLY A 99 -12.86 3.37 -11.00
CA GLY A 99 -13.75 3.64 -12.12
C GLY A 99 -15.18 3.09 -11.99
N MET A 100 -15.53 2.45 -10.87
CA MET A 100 -16.79 1.72 -10.68
C MET A 100 -17.89 2.60 -10.07
N ASP A 101 -19.12 2.52 -10.58
CA ASP A 101 -20.25 3.30 -10.08
C ASP A 101 -20.79 2.79 -8.74
N ALA A 102 -20.69 1.48 -8.51
CA ALA A 102 -20.94 0.84 -7.22
C ALA A 102 -19.86 -0.21 -6.95
N TYR A 103 -19.29 -0.21 -5.75
CA TYR A 103 -18.29 -1.20 -5.37
C TYR A 103 -18.51 -1.68 -3.94
N GLY A 104 -18.56 -3.00 -3.77
CA GLY A 104 -18.74 -3.67 -2.50
C GLY A 104 -17.98 -4.99 -2.52
N LYS A 105 -17.12 -5.23 -1.53
CA LYS A 105 -16.29 -6.44 -1.51
C LYS A 105 -17.17 -7.66 -1.25
N VAL A 106 -17.15 -8.64 -2.15
CA VAL A 106 -17.91 -9.91 -2.02
C VAL A 106 -17.06 -11.16 -2.22
N THR A 107 -15.77 -11.01 -2.50
CA THR A 107 -14.91 -12.09 -2.98
C THR A 107 -14.14 -12.83 -1.89
N SER A 108 -14.36 -12.50 -0.61
CA SER A 108 -13.63 -13.11 0.50
C SER A 108 -14.41 -13.16 1.83
N PRO A 109 -15.64 -13.71 1.84
CA PRO A 109 -16.50 -13.73 3.02
C PRO A 109 -15.87 -14.45 4.23
N LEU A 110 -15.08 -15.51 4.00
CA LEU A 110 -14.45 -16.29 5.08
C LEU A 110 -13.36 -15.54 5.86
N ARG A 111 -12.80 -14.47 5.30
CA ARG A 111 -11.69 -13.72 5.91
C ARG A 111 -11.95 -12.22 6.08
N ARG A 112 -13.07 -11.71 5.54
CA ARG A 112 -13.47 -10.30 5.64
C ARG A 112 -14.92 -10.24 6.11
N TYR A 113 -15.13 -9.73 7.32
CA TYR A 113 -16.48 -9.60 7.89
C TYR A 113 -17.41 -8.72 7.02
N GLY A 114 -16.86 -7.67 6.39
CA GLY A 114 -17.65 -6.83 5.49
C GLY A 114 -18.14 -7.55 4.23
N ASP A 115 -17.40 -8.55 3.74
CA ASP A 115 -17.84 -9.40 2.63
C ASP A 115 -18.94 -10.37 3.08
N MET A 116 -18.83 -10.88 4.31
CA MET A 116 -19.86 -11.75 4.87
C MET A 116 -21.21 -11.04 4.99
N ILE A 117 -21.21 -9.77 5.41
CA ILE A 117 -22.43 -8.95 5.44
C ILE A 117 -23.04 -8.80 4.05
N MET A 118 -22.22 -8.55 3.02
CA MET A 118 -22.72 -8.48 1.64
C MET A 118 -23.38 -9.81 1.24
N HIS A 119 -22.76 -10.94 1.57
CA HIS A 119 -23.30 -12.28 1.27
C HIS A 119 -24.65 -12.50 1.94
N TRP A 120 -24.81 -12.16 3.23
CA TRP A 120 -26.08 -12.32 3.94
C TRP A 120 -27.19 -11.43 3.38
N GLN A 121 -26.89 -10.19 2.98
CA GLN A 121 -27.88 -9.32 2.33
C GLN A 121 -28.31 -9.90 0.96
N ILE A 122 -27.35 -10.38 0.16
CA ILE A 122 -27.63 -10.99 -1.16
C ILE A 122 -28.46 -12.26 -0.99
N GLU A 123 -28.07 -13.16 -0.09
CA GLU A 123 -28.76 -14.41 0.18
C GLU A 123 -30.20 -14.17 0.64
N ALA A 124 -30.42 -13.27 1.61
CA ALA A 124 -31.76 -12.95 2.09
C ALA A 124 -32.64 -12.39 0.95
N THR A 125 -32.08 -11.54 0.10
CA THR A 125 -32.80 -11.00 -1.07
C THR A 125 -33.16 -12.07 -2.07
N LEU A 126 -32.25 -12.99 -2.39
CA LEU A 126 -32.53 -14.11 -3.30
C LEU A 126 -33.62 -15.05 -2.75
N ARG A 127 -33.61 -15.32 -1.44
CA ARG A 127 -34.64 -16.13 -0.78
C ARG A 127 -36.01 -15.45 -0.83
N GLU A 128 -36.06 -14.13 -0.65
CA GLU A 128 -37.30 -13.37 -0.73
C GLU A 128 -37.84 -13.32 -2.17
N GLU A 129 -36.97 -13.11 -3.18
CA GLU A 129 -37.36 -13.19 -4.60
C GLU A 129 -37.96 -14.55 -4.92
N ALA A 130 -37.36 -15.65 -4.43
CA ALA A 130 -37.86 -17.00 -4.63
C ALA A 130 -39.18 -17.27 -3.88
N ALA A 131 -39.34 -16.73 -2.67
CA ALA A 131 -40.57 -16.91 -1.88
C ALA A 131 -41.77 -16.17 -2.49
N GLN A 132 -41.52 -15.00 -3.07
CA GLN A 132 -42.55 -14.17 -3.71
C GLN A 132 -42.74 -14.46 -5.22
N ASP A 133 -41.90 -15.33 -5.79
CA ASP A 133 -41.82 -15.65 -7.22
C ASP A 133 -41.79 -14.40 -8.11
N ARG A 134 -41.01 -13.39 -7.70
CA ARG A 134 -40.87 -12.12 -8.45
C ARG A 134 -39.52 -11.46 -8.24
N SER A 135 -39.11 -10.67 -9.23
CA SER A 135 -37.95 -9.78 -9.12
C SER A 135 -38.22 -8.65 -8.12
N LEU A 136 -37.23 -8.36 -7.28
CA LEU A 136 -37.24 -7.23 -6.34
C LEU A 136 -36.52 -5.98 -6.91
N VAL A 137 -36.13 -5.97 -8.18
CA VAL A 137 -35.58 -4.76 -8.82
C VAL A 137 -36.57 -3.59 -8.68
N SER A 138 -36.09 -2.44 -8.26
CA SER A 138 -36.91 -1.27 -7.98
C SER A 138 -36.10 0.02 -8.07
N ASP A 139 -36.68 1.05 -8.69
CA ASP A 139 -36.14 2.40 -8.67
C ASP A 139 -36.59 3.20 -7.43
N ASP A 140 -37.59 2.71 -6.69
CA ASP A 140 -38.13 3.36 -5.49
C ASP A 140 -37.19 3.14 -4.29
N PRO A 141 -36.49 4.18 -3.78
CA PRO A 141 -35.57 4.05 -2.65
C PRO A 141 -36.26 3.75 -1.32
N SER A 142 -37.58 3.91 -1.25
CA SER A 142 -38.44 3.69 -0.09
C SER A 142 -39.13 2.33 -0.06
N VAL A 143 -38.87 1.49 -1.07
CA VAL A 143 -39.39 0.13 -1.14
C VAL A 143 -39.07 -0.67 0.13
N ASP A 144 -40.04 -1.45 0.60
CA ASP A 144 -39.84 -2.24 1.81
C ASP A 144 -38.75 -3.32 1.61
N ARG A 145 -37.81 -3.31 2.54
CA ARG A 145 -36.68 -4.24 2.66
C ARG A 145 -36.49 -4.71 4.10
N SER A 146 -37.57 -4.73 4.87
CA SER A 146 -37.59 -5.13 6.28
C SER A 146 -37.17 -6.59 6.51
N PHE A 147 -37.31 -7.47 5.50
CA PHE A 147 -36.87 -8.87 5.56
C PHE A 147 -35.34 -9.03 5.62
N LEU A 148 -34.57 -7.99 5.30
CA LEU A 148 -33.12 -8.05 5.27
C LEU A 148 -32.55 -8.26 6.68
N PRO A 149 -31.50 -9.11 6.83
CA PRO A 149 -30.88 -9.36 8.13
C PRO A 149 -30.24 -8.11 8.75
N PHE A 150 -29.85 -7.13 7.93
CA PHE A 150 -29.29 -5.86 8.40
C PHE A 150 -30.06 -4.68 7.81
N SER A 151 -30.69 -3.89 8.68
CA SER A 151 -31.28 -2.61 8.29
C SER A 151 -30.19 -1.56 8.04
N GLU A 152 -30.56 -0.48 7.34
CA GLU A 152 -29.67 0.66 7.11
C GLU A 152 -29.10 1.25 8.42
N ALA A 153 -29.92 1.37 9.47
CA ALA A 153 -29.47 1.86 10.78
C ALA A 153 -28.45 0.92 11.45
N VAL A 154 -28.64 -0.40 11.33
CA VAL A 154 -27.71 -1.39 11.86
C VAL A 154 -26.39 -1.34 11.10
N LEU A 155 -26.41 -1.23 9.77
CA LEU A 155 -25.20 -1.09 8.95
C LEU A 155 -24.40 0.16 9.30
N GLN A 156 -25.06 1.30 9.50
CA GLN A 156 -24.40 2.54 9.95
C GLN A 156 -23.69 2.34 11.29
N THR A 157 -24.30 1.61 12.22
CA THR A 157 -23.69 1.25 13.51
C THR A 157 -22.48 0.33 13.31
N ILE A 158 -22.57 -0.66 12.41
CA ILE A 158 -21.46 -1.55 12.07
C ILE A 158 -20.28 -0.77 11.47
N PHE A 159 -20.52 0.25 10.65
CA PHE A 159 -19.45 1.05 10.03
C PHE A 159 -18.52 1.70 11.05
N VAL A 160 -19.07 2.17 12.18
CA VAL A 160 -18.31 2.78 13.29
C VAL A 160 -17.22 1.84 13.79
N GLY A 161 -17.51 0.54 13.89
CA GLY A 161 -16.56 -0.47 14.35
C GLY A 161 -15.73 -1.10 13.23
N LEU A 162 -16.31 -1.29 12.05
CA LEU A 162 -15.70 -2.02 10.94
C LEU A 162 -14.46 -1.29 10.40
N HIS A 163 -14.59 0.00 10.07
CA HIS A 163 -13.51 0.74 9.42
C HIS A 163 -12.26 0.89 10.31
N PRO A 164 -12.36 1.25 11.60
CA PRO A 164 -11.20 1.27 12.49
C PRO A 164 -10.54 -0.11 12.65
N ARG A 165 -11.33 -1.19 12.75
CA ARG A 165 -10.79 -2.56 12.86
C ARG A 165 -10.04 -2.99 11.61
N GLU A 166 -10.58 -2.71 10.42
CA GLU A 166 -9.87 -2.95 9.15
C GLU A 166 -8.52 -2.21 9.13
N ARG A 167 -8.47 -0.95 9.62
CA ARG A 167 -7.23 -0.18 9.72
C ARG A 167 -6.25 -0.73 10.76
N ILE A 168 -6.72 -1.16 11.93
CA ILE A 168 -5.88 -1.78 12.97
C ILE A 168 -5.23 -3.06 12.43
N ILE A 169 -6.01 -3.93 11.76
CA ILE A 169 -5.51 -5.17 11.15
C ILE A 169 -4.47 -4.85 10.07
N ALA A 170 -4.74 -3.88 9.20
CA ALA A 170 -3.79 -3.47 8.17
C ALA A 170 -2.46 -2.96 8.78
N LYS A 171 -2.56 -2.11 9.81
CA LYS A 171 -1.39 -1.58 10.53
C LYS A 171 -0.60 -2.67 11.24
N ALA A 172 -1.27 -3.63 11.88
CA ALA A 172 -0.63 -4.76 12.53
C ALA A 172 0.14 -5.63 11.54
N LYS A 173 -0.44 -5.92 10.36
CA LYS A 173 0.24 -6.65 9.28
C LYS A 173 1.47 -5.92 8.77
N GLN A 174 1.36 -4.60 8.58
CA GLN A 174 2.48 -3.76 8.18
C GLN A 174 3.59 -3.80 9.25
N HIS A 175 3.26 -3.58 10.52
CA HIS A 175 4.23 -3.64 11.62
C HIS A 175 4.91 -5.00 11.72
N ALA A 176 4.18 -6.11 11.52
CA ALA A 176 4.76 -7.44 11.52
C ALA A 176 5.77 -7.60 10.38
N THR A 177 5.43 -7.11 9.17
CA THR A 177 6.35 -7.12 8.02
C THR A 177 7.60 -6.28 8.31
N GLU A 178 7.43 -5.04 8.78
CA GLU A 178 8.53 -4.15 9.14
C GLU A 178 9.43 -4.75 10.23
N HIS A 179 8.85 -5.45 11.22
CA HIS A 179 9.61 -6.14 12.26
C HIS A 179 10.51 -7.23 11.68
N TRP A 180 9.95 -8.13 10.88
CA TRP A 180 10.72 -9.23 10.31
C TRP A 180 11.77 -8.75 9.30
N VAL A 181 11.48 -7.71 8.53
CA VAL A 181 12.48 -7.10 7.64
C VAL A 181 13.58 -6.39 8.43
N ALA A 182 13.24 -5.67 9.51
CA ALA A 182 14.25 -5.06 10.37
C ALA A 182 15.11 -6.12 11.09
N GLN A 183 14.53 -7.26 11.47
CA GLN A 183 15.28 -8.41 11.98
C GLN A 183 16.21 -8.99 10.91
N LEU A 184 15.74 -9.18 9.67
CA LEU A 184 16.57 -9.65 8.57
C LEU A 184 17.78 -8.73 8.34
N LEU A 185 17.55 -7.42 8.27
CA LEU A 185 18.63 -6.42 8.13
C LEU A 185 19.59 -6.43 9.31
N PHE A 186 19.07 -6.47 10.54
CA PHE A 186 19.89 -6.56 11.75
C PHE A 186 20.78 -7.79 11.72
N ARG A 187 20.24 -8.95 11.35
CA ARG A 187 20.98 -10.20 11.29
C ARG A 187 22.01 -10.22 10.18
N HIS A 188 21.69 -9.66 9.00
CA HIS A 188 22.66 -9.49 7.92
C HIS A 188 23.86 -8.66 8.40
N ILE A 189 23.60 -7.56 9.09
CA ILE A 189 24.64 -6.62 9.52
C ILE A 189 25.48 -7.19 10.68
N VAL A 190 24.84 -7.81 11.67
CA VAL A 190 25.51 -8.25 12.90
C VAL A 190 26.15 -9.63 12.74
N PHE A 191 25.50 -10.52 12.00
CA PHE A 191 25.91 -11.91 11.86
C PHE A 191 26.39 -12.27 10.44
N GLY A 192 26.41 -11.32 9.50
CA GLY A 192 26.86 -11.58 8.12
C GLY A 192 25.92 -12.46 7.30
N GLN A 193 24.67 -12.68 7.74
CA GLN A 193 23.71 -13.55 7.05
C GLN A 193 23.25 -12.95 5.72
N PRO A 194 22.90 -13.75 4.70
CA PRO A 194 22.43 -13.22 3.42
C PRO A 194 21.07 -12.50 3.55
N LEU A 195 20.89 -11.42 2.78
CA LEU A 195 19.61 -10.68 2.69
C LEU A 195 18.54 -11.39 1.85
N SER A 196 18.93 -12.44 1.12
CA SER A 196 18.04 -13.26 0.32
C SER A 196 18.15 -14.69 0.80
N VAL A 197 17.00 -15.34 1.00
CA VAL A 197 16.94 -16.80 1.12
C VAL A 197 16.98 -17.32 -0.32
N THR A 198 18.15 -17.71 -0.81
CA THR A 198 18.21 -18.56 -2.00
C THR A 198 17.38 -19.81 -1.74
N LYS A 199 16.50 -20.17 -2.67
CA LYS A 199 15.71 -21.42 -2.61
C LYS A 199 16.60 -22.65 -2.82
N SER A 200 17.63 -22.82 -2.00
CA SER A 200 18.39 -24.06 -1.89
C SER A 200 18.19 -24.64 -0.49
N ASP A 201 18.11 -25.96 -0.39
CA ASP A 201 17.93 -26.66 0.88
C ASP A 201 19.05 -26.36 1.90
N GLN A 202 20.21 -25.89 1.42
CA GLN A 202 21.34 -25.41 2.24
C GLN A 202 21.05 -24.09 2.99
N ALA A 203 20.14 -23.24 2.50
CA ALA A 203 19.82 -21.97 3.15
C ALA A 203 19.10 -22.17 4.50
N HIS A 204 18.39 -23.29 4.68
CA HIS A 204 17.72 -23.64 5.93
C HIS A 204 18.72 -24.03 7.02
N GLU A 205 19.78 -24.79 6.69
CA GLU A 205 20.87 -25.13 7.62
C GLU A 205 21.74 -23.93 7.98
N GLU A 206 22.00 -23.01 7.04
CA GLU A 206 22.72 -21.74 7.33
C GLU A 206 21.90 -20.77 8.20
N LEU A 207 20.58 -20.70 7.98
CA LEU A 207 19.68 -19.92 8.82
C LEU A 207 19.63 -20.48 10.24
N LEU A 208 19.51 -21.81 10.39
CA LEU A 208 19.43 -22.49 11.69
C LEU A 208 20.78 -22.50 12.44
N SER A 209 21.91 -22.66 11.74
CA SER A 209 23.25 -22.58 12.36
C SER A 209 23.62 -21.16 12.80
N GLY A 210 23.07 -20.12 12.15
CA GLY A 210 23.14 -18.74 12.62
C GLY A 210 22.12 -18.38 13.71
N LEU A 211 21.21 -19.28 14.11
CA LEU A 211 20.36 -19.12 15.30
C LEU A 211 21.09 -19.59 16.57
N THR A 212 22.17 -20.35 16.46
CA THR A 212 23.04 -20.68 17.59
C THR A 212 24.08 -19.58 17.79
N PRO A 213 24.13 -18.90 18.95
CA PRO A 213 25.08 -17.82 19.19
C PRO A 213 26.47 -18.41 19.42
N HIS A 214 27.26 -18.56 18.35
CA HIS A 214 28.71 -18.70 18.46
C HIS A 214 29.44 -17.35 18.53
N VAL A 215 28.68 -16.24 18.46
CA VAL A 215 29.20 -14.88 18.63
C VAL A 215 29.03 -14.47 20.09
N PRO A 216 30.06 -13.94 20.78
CA PRO A 216 29.93 -13.43 22.14
C PRO A 216 28.78 -12.42 22.21
N LEU A 217 27.88 -12.59 23.19
CA LEU A 217 26.76 -11.68 23.46
C LEU A 217 27.31 -10.31 23.88
N HIS A 218 27.68 -9.47 22.92
CA HIS A 218 27.92 -8.06 23.17
C HIS A 218 26.58 -7.35 23.48
N HIS A 219 26.60 -6.27 24.25
CA HIS A 219 25.40 -5.48 24.61
C HIS A 219 24.48 -5.14 23.42
N GLN A 220 25.06 -4.98 22.22
CA GLN A 220 24.34 -4.67 20.97
C GLN A 220 23.47 -5.81 20.43
N THR A 221 23.82 -7.07 20.73
CA THR A 221 23.03 -8.27 20.36
C THR A 221 21.75 -8.37 21.18
N LEU A 222 21.76 -7.90 22.43
CA LEU A 222 20.62 -7.95 23.34
C LEU A 222 19.62 -6.81 23.08
N THR A 223 20.09 -5.65 22.62
CA THR A 223 19.23 -4.49 22.36
C THR A 223 18.55 -4.54 20.99
N GLY A 224 19.02 -5.37 20.06
CA GLY A 224 18.53 -5.37 18.67
C GLY A 224 18.82 -4.07 17.93
N VAL A 225 19.82 -3.31 18.40
CA VAL A 225 20.23 -2.00 17.89
C VAL A 225 21.64 -2.07 17.35
N ARG A 226 21.84 -1.61 16.12
CA ARG A 226 23.18 -1.44 15.54
C ARG A 226 23.31 -0.08 14.86
N GLU A 227 24.31 0.68 15.29
CA GLU A 227 24.82 1.86 14.59
C GLU A 227 26.04 1.46 13.75
N LEU A 228 26.11 2.00 12.53
CA LEU A 228 27.18 1.71 11.58
C LEU A 228 27.98 2.96 11.24
N GLY A 229 29.30 2.79 11.28
CA GLY A 229 30.27 3.75 10.75
C GLY A 229 30.12 3.96 9.23
N ARG A 230 30.96 4.81 8.66
CA ARG A 230 31.04 5.03 7.20
C ARG A 230 32.02 4.03 6.57
N GLY A 231 31.69 3.52 5.38
CA GLY A 231 32.58 2.67 4.58
C GLY A 231 32.32 1.18 4.75
N ASN A 232 32.05 0.49 3.63
CA ASN A 232 31.71 -0.94 3.48
C ASN A 232 30.42 -1.44 4.15
N GLY A 233 29.42 -0.55 4.31
CA GLY A 233 28.07 -0.96 4.69
C GLY A 233 27.24 -1.49 3.51
N THR A 234 26.26 -2.34 3.81
CA THR A 234 25.22 -2.81 2.86
C THR A 234 24.61 -1.62 2.11
N LYS A 235 24.70 -1.65 0.77
CA LYS A 235 24.12 -0.63 -0.12
C LYS A 235 22.67 -0.96 -0.43
N LEU A 236 21.79 0.02 -0.30
CA LEU A 236 20.35 -0.09 -0.57
C LEU A 236 19.86 1.16 -1.30
N HIS A 237 18.79 1.04 -2.09
CA HIS A 237 18.20 2.17 -2.79
C HIS A 237 16.99 2.72 -2.04
N ALA A 238 17.06 4.00 -1.66
CA ALA A 238 15.99 4.71 -0.98
C ALA A 238 15.25 5.63 -1.95
N PHE A 239 13.95 5.36 -2.15
CA PHE A 239 13.05 6.25 -2.90
C PHE A 239 12.39 7.27 -1.98
N ILE A 240 12.60 8.56 -2.25
CA ILE A 240 12.07 9.65 -1.44
C ILE A 240 10.61 9.92 -1.82
N HIS A 241 9.68 9.33 -1.06
CA HIS A 241 8.26 9.38 -1.40
C HIS A 241 7.54 10.62 -0.85
N ALA A 242 8.10 11.29 0.16
CA ALA A 242 7.51 12.46 0.81
C ALA A 242 8.29 13.74 0.53
N ASN A 243 7.63 14.89 0.70
CA ASN A 243 8.32 16.18 0.69
C ASN A 243 9.37 16.22 1.79
N VAL A 244 10.59 16.61 1.43
CA VAL A 244 11.70 16.73 2.37
C VAL A 244 11.52 18.03 3.16
N PRO A 245 11.34 17.98 4.50
CA PRO A 245 11.18 19.18 5.32
C PRO A 245 12.41 20.08 5.17
N HIS A 246 12.25 21.41 5.24
CA HIS A 246 13.37 22.35 5.08
C HIS A 246 14.28 22.43 6.32
N GLN A 247 13.81 22.01 7.50
CA GLN A 247 14.56 22.07 8.77
C GLN A 247 15.77 21.12 8.82
N LYS A 248 16.94 21.65 9.22
CA LYS A 248 18.25 20.96 9.15
C LYS A 248 18.31 19.61 9.88
N ASP A 249 17.59 19.43 10.97
CA ASP A 249 17.69 18.23 11.82
C ASP A 249 16.67 17.13 11.47
N MET A 250 15.80 17.33 10.48
CA MET A 250 14.80 16.34 10.09
C MET A 250 15.34 15.32 9.10
N LEU A 251 15.03 14.05 9.37
CA LEU A 251 15.26 12.93 8.44
C LEU A 251 14.22 12.97 7.31
N ALA A 252 14.64 12.62 6.10
CA ALA A 252 13.70 12.39 5.01
C ALA A 252 12.96 11.05 5.20
N HIS A 253 11.72 10.96 4.73
CA HIS A 253 10.95 9.72 4.69
C HIS A 253 11.12 9.06 3.31
N ALA A 254 11.49 7.79 3.32
CA ALA A 254 11.80 7.05 2.10
C ALA A 254 11.28 5.61 2.18
N ILE A 255 11.27 4.94 1.03
CA ILE A 255 10.99 3.51 0.89
C ILE A 255 12.27 2.83 0.41
N ILE A 256 12.69 1.76 1.10
CA ILE A 256 13.78 0.90 0.62
C ILE A 256 13.24 0.06 -0.54
N ARG A 257 13.76 0.27 -1.77
CA ARG A 257 13.20 -0.32 -2.99
C ARG A 257 13.35 -1.84 -3.06
N GLU A 258 14.38 -2.40 -2.44
CA GLU A 258 14.65 -3.83 -2.43
C GLU A 258 13.72 -4.57 -1.47
N LEU A 259 13.43 -3.95 -0.33
CA LEU A 259 12.71 -4.58 0.78
C LEU A 259 11.26 -4.11 0.89
N ASN A 260 10.86 -3.09 0.12
CA ASN A 260 9.53 -2.49 0.10
C ASN A 260 9.00 -2.12 1.49
N ILE A 261 9.84 -1.44 2.28
CA ILE A 261 9.53 -0.97 3.63
C ILE A 261 9.90 0.49 3.79
N TYR A 262 9.18 1.17 4.69
CA TYR A 262 9.49 2.55 5.04
C TYR A 262 10.78 2.64 5.85
N CYS A 263 11.55 3.69 5.60
CA CYS A 263 12.75 4.02 6.34
C CYS A 263 12.92 5.54 6.43
N ASN A 264 13.87 5.96 7.25
CA ASN A 264 14.34 7.33 7.29
C ASN A 264 15.70 7.46 6.62
N VAL A 265 15.99 8.61 6.02
CA VAL A 265 17.28 8.88 5.38
C VAL A 265 17.85 10.18 5.96
N HIS A 266 19.12 10.15 6.35
CA HIS A 266 19.86 11.36 6.69
C HIS A 266 19.98 12.28 5.49
N ARG A 267 20.25 13.56 5.73
CA ARG A 267 20.55 14.49 4.63
C ARG A 267 21.93 14.20 4.00
N PRO A 268 22.08 14.44 2.69
CA PRO A 268 23.39 14.36 2.03
C PRO A 268 24.39 15.33 2.65
N THR A 269 25.65 14.88 2.82
CA THR A 269 26.71 15.71 3.41
C THR A 269 27.35 16.65 2.37
N GLY A 270 27.23 16.33 1.07
CA GLY A 270 27.90 17.04 -0.04
C GLY A 270 27.16 18.27 -0.59
N GLY A 271 26.23 18.87 0.15
CA GLY A 271 25.46 20.04 -0.29
C GLY A 271 24.34 19.75 -1.30
N GLU A 272 24.24 18.52 -1.82
CA GLU A 272 23.14 18.10 -2.67
C GLU A 272 21.79 18.12 -1.92
N VAL A 273 20.77 18.70 -2.57
CA VAL A 273 19.42 18.78 -2.01
C VAL A 273 18.64 17.53 -2.40
N MET A 274 18.11 16.83 -1.40
CA MET A 274 17.21 15.68 -1.57
C MET A 274 15.79 16.16 -1.88
N ARG A 275 15.15 15.60 -2.90
CA ARG A 275 13.82 15.98 -3.39
C ARG A 275 12.88 14.78 -3.42
N GLN A 276 11.58 15.05 -3.33
CA GLN A 276 10.57 14.02 -3.56
C GLN A 276 10.73 13.46 -4.98
N GLY A 277 10.67 12.14 -5.11
CA GLY A 277 10.88 11.42 -6.37
C GLY A 277 12.32 10.98 -6.62
N ASP A 278 13.30 11.48 -5.85
CA ASP A 278 14.68 11.02 -5.98
C ASP A 278 14.85 9.55 -5.55
N VAL A 279 15.79 8.87 -6.20
CA VAL A 279 16.33 7.60 -5.72
C VAL A 279 17.79 7.80 -5.33
N TRP A 280 18.10 7.48 -4.07
CA TRP A 280 19.44 7.57 -3.53
C TRP A 280 20.01 6.19 -3.25
N GLU A 281 21.27 5.97 -3.60
CA GLU A 281 22.06 4.87 -3.08
C GLU A 281 22.48 5.26 -1.67
N CYS A 282 22.16 4.40 -0.71
CA CYS A 282 22.37 4.65 0.71
C CYS A 282 23.08 3.47 1.37
N GLU A 283 23.79 3.75 2.46
CA GLU A 283 24.27 2.75 3.41
C GLU A 283 23.34 2.68 4.62
N VAL A 284 23.20 1.51 5.24
CA VAL A 284 22.52 1.41 6.53
C VAL A 284 23.32 2.14 7.60
N ALA A 285 22.74 3.16 8.22
CA ALA A 285 23.34 3.91 9.32
C ALA A 285 22.91 3.36 10.68
N PHE A 286 21.64 2.96 10.78
CA PHE A 286 21.03 2.49 12.01
C PHE A 286 19.92 1.49 11.71
N VAL A 287 19.87 0.42 12.50
CA VAL A 287 18.74 -0.50 12.52
C VAL A 287 18.36 -0.82 13.97
N ASN A 288 17.06 -0.77 14.26
CA ASN A 288 16.46 -1.25 15.49
C ASN A 288 15.31 -2.19 15.17
N ALA A 289 15.51 -3.48 15.41
CA ALA A 289 14.58 -4.53 15.02
C ALA A 289 13.27 -4.52 15.85
N TYR A 290 13.33 -4.16 17.13
CA TYR A 290 12.17 -4.13 18.01
C TYR A 290 11.30 -2.90 17.81
N MET A 291 11.94 -1.74 17.57
CA MET A 291 11.25 -0.49 17.27
C MET A 291 10.91 -0.32 15.80
N ARG A 292 11.31 -1.26 14.92
CA ARG A 292 11.09 -1.23 13.47
C ARG A 292 11.65 0.03 12.81
N ARG A 293 12.74 0.56 13.35
CA ARG A 293 13.33 1.83 12.91
C ARG A 293 14.60 1.56 12.13
N MET A 294 14.64 2.07 10.91
CA MET A 294 15.79 1.98 10.01
C MET A 294 16.14 3.37 9.54
N VAL A 295 17.40 3.76 9.72
CA VAL A 295 17.93 5.02 9.21
C VAL A 295 19.07 4.72 8.25
N LEU A 296 18.99 5.31 7.07
CA LEU A 296 19.97 5.19 6.01
C LEU A 296 20.79 6.47 5.88
N ARG A 297 22.02 6.32 5.42
CA ARG A 297 22.93 7.41 5.10
C ARG A 297 23.08 7.50 3.58
N PRO A 298 22.75 8.64 2.95
CA PRO A 298 22.90 8.79 1.50
C PRO A 298 24.38 8.78 1.12
N VAL A 299 24.67 8.06 0.02
CA VAL A 299 26.01 7.96 -0.57
C VAL A 299 26.05 8.81 -1.84
N ARG A 300 25.12 8.57 -2.77
CA ARG A 300 25.01 9.31 -4.04
C ARG A 300 23.58 9.28 -4.57
N LEU A 301 23.23 10.28 -5.36
CA LEU A 301 21.99 10.32 -6.12
C LEU A 301 22.08 9.38 -7.33
N VAL A 302 21.08 8.53 -7.53
CA VAL A 302 21.02 7.54 -8.63
C VAL A 302 20.05 7.99 -9.71
N GLU A 303 18.83 8.37 -9.31
CA GLU A 303 17.78 8.80 -10.22
C GLU A 303 17.15 10.10 -9.71
N ARG A 304 16.94 11.05 -10.63
CA ARG A 304 16.12 12.24 -10.39
C ARG A 304 15.19 12.47 -11.58
N VAL A 305 13.94 12.75 -11.26
CA VAL A 305 12.96 13.22 -12.25
C VAL A 305 13.04 14.74 -12.28
N ASP A 306 13.41 15.30 -13.43
CA ASP A 306 13.45 16.74 -13.62
C ASP A 306 12.04 17.33 -13.80
N HIS A 307 11.92 18.66 -13.67
CA HIS A 307 10.64 19.37 -13.75
C HIS A 307 9.92 19.24 -15.09
N ASP A 308 10.64 18.81 -16.14
CA ASP A 308 10.13 18.53 -17.49
C ASP A 308 9.63 17.08 -17.67
N GLY A 309 9.67 16.26 -16.62
CA GLY A 309 9.27 14.85 -16.68
C GLY A 309 10.37 13.91 -17.20
N SER A 310 11.55 14.43 -17.56
CA SER A 310 12.67 13.61 -18.01
C SER A 310 13.33 12.86 -16.84
N LEU A 311 13.51 11.55 -17.00
CA LEU A 311 14.29 10.72 -16.08
C LEU A 311 15.78 10.92 -16.38
N ARG A 312 16.50 11.66 -15.53
CA ARG A 312 17.97 11.66 -15.57
C ARG A 312 18.47 10.50 -14.73
N ASN A 313 18.84 9.41 -15.41
CA ASN A 313 19.61 8.35 -14.80
C ASN A 313 21.07 8.83 -14.69
N LEU A 314 21.48 9.24 -13.48
CA LEU A 314 22.83 9.71 -13.20
C LEU A 314 23.78 8.54 -12.88
N GLY A 315 23.28 7.30 -12.95
CA GLY A 315 23.98 6.07 -12.59
C GLY A 315 24.93 5.49 -13.63
N ARG A 316 25.12 6.13 -14.80
CA ARG A 316 26.16 5.74 -15.78
C ARG A 316 27.17 6.87 -15.99
N MET A 317 28.14 6.95 -15.09
CA MET A 317 29.50 7.35 -15.45
C MET A 317 30.42 6.22 -14.97
N VAL A 318 31.03 5.57 -15.98
CA VAL A 318 32.14 4.59 -15.98
C VAL A 318 32.50 3.93 -14.65
#